data_AF-A0A4R4ZVH8-F1
#
_entry.id   AF-A0A4R4ZVH8-F1
#
_cell.length_a   1.000
_cell.length_b   1.000
_cell.length_c   1.000
_cell.angle_alpha   90.00
_cell.angle_beta   90.00
_cell.angle_gamma   90.00
#
_symmetry.space_group_name_H-M   'P 1'
#
loop_
_entity.id
_entity.type
_entity.pdbx_description
1 polymer ?
#
loop_
_entity_poly.entity_id
_entity_poly.type
_entity_poly.pdbx_seq_one_letter_code
_entity_poly.pdbx_strand_id
1 'polypeptide(L)'
;MSTSTYIAQTSVPMIWLVLAVAGALIKTRNVTSPKARLETWQRWWAGAALGGGSAWMVVSFFTIPGVMSEAIGFKQTPFEFEIGCANLCLAVLAFRAASSKSNARERLTIGLGAGMFLWGADLGHLYQFFFKGDHAPGNTGGVLLYDLLIPAVMIALAVRAQRSERLVLLAGSEVAARAM
;
A
#
# COMPACT_ATOMS: atom_id res chain seq x y z
N MET A 1 -12.62 27.09 -0.94
CA MET A 1 -11.41 26.56 -1.60
C MET A 1 -11.64 26.52 -3.10
N SER A 2 -10.63 26.83 -3.93
CA SER A 2 -10.76 26.71 -5.39
C SER A 2 -10.70 25.24 -5.82
N THR A 3 -11.27 24.92 -6.98
CA THR A 3 -11.21 23.57 -7.56
C THR A 3 -9.78 23.08 -7.74
N SER A 4 -8.85 23.96 -8.16
CA SER A 4 -7.44 23.60 -8.34
C SER A 4 -6.76 23.22 -7.03
N THR A 5 -7.00 23.99 -5.95
CA THR A 5 -6.47 23.67 -4.62
C THR A 5 -7.05 22.37 -4.08
N TYR A 6 -8.36 22.13 -4.27
CA TYR A 6 -8.99 20.88 -3.87
C TYR A 6 -8.37 19.67 -4.58
N ILE A 7 -8.23 19.74 -5.91
CA ILE A 7 -7.61 18.68 -6.71
C ILE A 7 -6.17 18.42 -6.26
N ALA A 8 -5.40 19.49 -6.01
CA ALA A 8 -4.02 19.34 -5.54
C ALA A 8 -3.96 18.62 -4.19
N GLN A 9 -4.77 19.03 -3.21
CA GLN A 9 -4.77 18.46 -1.87
C GLN A 9 -5.26 16.99 -1.86
N THR A 10 -6.34 16.69 -2.57
CA THR A 10 -6.87 15.32 -2.63
C THR A 10 -5.94 14.35 -3.39
N SER A 11 -5.08 14.88 -4.27
CA SER A 11 -4.15 14.05 -5.06
C SER A 11 -2.85 13.71 -4.33
N VAL A 12 -2.55 14.34 -3.19
CA VAL A 12 -1.26 14.15 -2.49
C VAL A 12 -0.93 12.67 -2.24
N PRO A 13 -1.85 11.80 -1.77
CA PRO A 13 -1.53 10.39 -1.55
C PRO A 13 -1.07 9.63 -2.80
N MET A 14 -1.45 10.11 -3.99
CA MET A 14 -1.11 9.46 -5.27
C MET A 14 0.38 9.51 -5.59
N ILE A 15 1.15 10.40 -4.97
CA ILE A 15 2.60 10.45 -5.17
C ILE A 15 3.27 9.10 -4.90
N TRP A 16 2.82 8.38 -3.87
CA TRP A 16 3.37 7.09 -3.48
C TRP A 16 3.03 5.97 -4.46
N LEU A 17 1.81 5.98 -5.01
CA LEU A 17 1.42 5.07 -6.09
C LEU A 17 2.22 5.34 -7.35
N VAL A 18 2.37 6.62 -7.74
CA VAL A 18 3.15 7.02 -8.91
C VAL A 18 4.60 6.62 -8.75
N LEU A 19 5.22 6.83 -7.58
CA LEU A 19 6.59 6.41 -7.31
C LEU A 19 6.75 4.89 -7.41
N ALA A 20 5.80 4.11 -6.88
CA ALA A 20 5.83 2.66 -6.98
C ALA A 20 5.70 2.18 -8.44
N VAL A 21 4.74 2.74 -9.20
CA VAL A 21 4.55 2.43 -10.63
C VAL A 21 5.79 2.79 -11.43
N ALA A 22 6.25 4.04 -11.34
CA ALA A 22 7.37 4.55 -12.11
C ALA A 22 8.65 3.79 -11.78
N GLY A 23 8.93 3.57 -10.49
CA GLY A 23 10.07 2.79 -10.03
C GLY A 23 10.05 1.36 -10.56
N ALA A 24 8.90 0.69 -10.49
CA ALA A 24 8.73 -0.67 -11.00
C ALA A 24 8.89 -0.74 -12.53
N LEU A 25 8.29 0.19 -13.28
CA LEU A 25 8.42 0.27 -14.74
C LEU A 25 9.87 0.50 -15.16
N ILE A 26 10.54 1.49 -14.55
CA ILE A 26 11.94 1.80 -14.85
C ILE A 26 12.84 0.60 -14.56
N LYS A 27 12.65 -0.07 -13.43
CA LYS A 27 13.49 -1.22 -13.04
C LYS A 27 13.17 -2.50 -13.81
N THR A 28 11.99 -2.62 -14.40
CA THR A 28 11.60 -3.81 -15.17
C THR A 28 11.70 -3.65 -16.69
N ARG A 29 12.05 -2.46 -17.20
CA ARG A 29 12.07 -2.16 -18.65
C ARG A 29 12.89 -3.13 -19.51
N ASN A 30 13.98 -3.67 -18.96
CA ASN A 30 14.88 -4.60 -19.64
C ASN A 30 14.92 -6.00 -19.00
N VAL A 31 14.01 -6.29 -18.06
CA VAL A 31 14.00 -7.56 -17.33
C VAL A 31 13.12 -8.55 -18.07
N THR A 32 13.72 -9.61 -18.60
CA THR A 32 13.00 -10.66 -19.35
C THR A 32 12.34 -11.70 -18.45
N SER A 33 12.92 -11.98 -17.29
CA SER A 33 12.39 -12.98 -16.35
C SER A 33 11.08 -12.51 -15.69
N PRO A 34 9.95 -13.23 -15.89
CA PRO A 34 8.68 -12.88 -15.25
C PRO A 34 8.76 -12.89 -13.73
N LYS A 35 9.54 -13.82 -13.15
CA LYS A 35 9.77 -13.90 -11.71
C LYS A 35 10.49 -12.66 -11.18
N ALA A 36 11.55 -12.23 -11.86
CA ALA A 36 12.30 -11.02 -11.47
C ALA A 36 11.46 -9.74 -11.61
N ARG A 37 10.60 -9.65 -12.64
CA ARG A 37 9.64 -8.57 -12.77
C ARG A 37 8.66 -8.56 -11.60
N LEU A 38 8.03 -9.70 -11.32
CA LEU A 38 7.06 -9.84 -10.22
C LEU A 38 7.67 -9.49 -8.86
N GLU A 39 8.91 -9.90 -8.61
CA GLU A 39 9.68 -9.53 -7.42
C GLU A 39 9.88 -8.02 -7.33
N THR A 40 10.29 -7.39 -8.43
CA THR A 40 10.52 -5.94 -8.49
C THR A 40 9.23 -5.17 -8.19
N TRP A 41 8.11 -5.54 -8.82
CA TRP A 41 6.82 -4.90 -8.59
C TRP A 41 6.36 -5.04 -7.13
N GLN A 42 6.50 -6.22 -6.52
CA GLN A 42 6.17 -6.43 -5.11
C GLN A 42 6.99 -5.52 -4.20
N ARG A 43 8.29 -5.39 -4.44
CA ARG A 43 9.18 -4.57 -3.61
C ARG A 43 8.90 -3.07 -3.76
N TRP A 44 8.52 -2.60 -4.93
CA TRP A 44 8.11 -1.20 -5.13
C TRP A 44 6.75 -0.90 -4.48
N TRP A 45 5.79 -1.83 -4.56
CA TRP A 45 4.51 -1.67 -3.85
C TRP A 45 4.70 -1.67 -2.33
N ALA A 46 5.46 -2.63 -1.82
CA ALA A 46 5.75 -2.71 -0.39
C ALA A 46 6.58 -1.50 0.08
N GLY A 47 7.67 -1.16 -0.61
CA GLY A 47 8.61 -0.14 -0.16
C GLY A 47 8.13 1.28 -0.39
N ALA A 48 7.70 1.61 -1.62
CA ALA A 48 7.33 2.97 -1.98
C ALA A 48 5.87 3.27 -1.69
N ALA A 49 4.94 2.42 -2.15
CA ALA A 49 3.51 2.70 -1.95
C ALA A 49 3.12 2.58 -0.47
N LEU A 50 3.20 1.38 0.11
CA LEU A 50 2.82 1.16 1.51
C LEU A 50 3.85 1.79 2.48
N GLY A 51 5.14 1.47 2.32
CA GLY A 51 6.18 1.88 3.26
C GLY A 51 6.42 3.38 3.27
N GLY A 52 6.63 3.97 2.09
CA GLY A 52 6.83 5.42 1.93
C GLY A 52 5.60 6.22 2.36
N GLY A 53 4.41 5.81 1.91
CA GLY A 53 3.17 6.48 2.30
C GLY A 53 2.88 6.39 3.79
N SER A 54 2.98 5.21 4.41
CA SER A 54 2.79 5.08 5.86
C SER A 54 3.87 5.80 6.66
N ALA A 55 5.14 5.79 6.23
CA ALA A 55 6.20 6.55 6.89
C ALA A 55 5.93 8.07 6.84
N TRP A 56 5.41 8.57 5.72
CA TRP A 56 4.96 9.95 5.63
C TRP A 56 3.80 10.23 6.59
N MET A 57 2.82 9.34 6.71
CA MET A 57 1.73 9.50 7.68
C MET A 57 2.25 9.52 9.14
N VAL A 58 3.25 8.68 9.49
CA VAL A 58 3.89 8.71 10.82
C VAL A 58 4.46 10.09 11.10
N VAL A 59 5.29 10.61 10.19
CA VAL A 59 5.93 11.92 10.36
C VAL A 59 4.85 13.00 10.48
N SER A 60 3.85 12.98 9.60
CA SER A 60 2.79 13.99 9.58
C SER A 60 1.94 13.98 10.86
N PHE A 61 1.45 12.82 11.31
CA PHE A 61 0.62 12.74 12.51
C PHE A 61 1.39 13.03 13.81
N PHE A 62 2.70 12.77 13.85
CA PHE A 62 3.51 13.09 15.03
C PHE A 62 3.97 14.55 15.08
N THR A 63 4.18 15.19 13.93
CA THR A 63 4.77 16.55 13.89
C THR A 63 3.74 17.65 13.64
N ILE A 64 2.70 17.37 12.86
CA ILE A 64 1.66 18.34 12.46
C ILE A 64 0.24 17.76 12.59
N PRO A 65 -0.14 17.16 13.74
CA PRO A 65 -1.43 16.48 13.90
C PRO A 65 -2.63 17.37 13.57
N GLY A 66 -2.63 18.65 13.97
CA GLY A 66 -3.74 19.56 13.70
C GLY A 66 -3.97 19.84 12.21
N VAL A 67 -2.88 19.92 11.42
CA VAL A 67 -2.96 20.05 9.96
C VAL A 67 -3.56 18.78 9.35
N MET A 68 -3.18 17.61 9.87
CA MET A 68 -3.72 16.34 9.40
C MET A 68 -5.22 16.23 9.71
N SER A 69 -5.64 16.53 10.94
CA SER A 69 -7.07 16.51 11.34
C SER A 69 -7.90 17.46 10.48
N GLU A 70 -7.42 18.70 10.27
CA GLU A 70 -8.10 19.67 9.42
C GLU A 70 -8.22 19.17 7.97
N ALA A 71 -7.14 18.61 7.42
CA ALA A 71 -7.12 18.10 6.05
C ALA A 71 -8.14 16.98 5.83
N ILE A 72 -8.38 16.15 6.84
CA ILE A 72 -9.36 15.05 6.80
C ILE A 72 -10.75 15.45 7.30
N GLY A 73 -10.99 16.69 7.72
CA GLY A 73 -12.31 17.17 8.15
C GLY A 73 -12.66 16.91 9.63
N PHE A 74 -11.68 16.56 10.46
CA PHE A 74 -11.86 16.23 11.87
C PHE A 74 -11.30 17.32 12.79
N LYS A 75 -11.84 17.41 14.01
CA LYS A 75 -11.20 18.17 15.09
C LYS A 75 -10.02 17.38 15.61
N GLN A 76 -8.94 18.07 15.97
CA GLN A 76 -7.78 17.43 16.57
C GLN A 76 -8.13 16.79 17.92
N THR A 77 -7.71 15.54 18.11
CA THR A 77 -7.87 14.77 19.36
C THR A 77 -6.54 14.05 19.73
N PRO A 78 -6.54 13.15 20.73
CA PRO A 78 -5.42 12.21 20.91
C PRO A 78 -5.37 11.08 19.88
N PHE A 79 -6.45 10.84 19.13
CA PHE A 79 -6.55 9.72 18.17
C PHE A 79 -5.53 9.79 17.03
N GLU A 80 -5.07 11.00 16.69
CA GLU A 80 -4.02 11.28 15.72
C GLU A 80 -2.71 10.54 16.05
N PHE A 81 -2.39 10.43 17.35
CA PHE A 81 -1.24 9.66 17.81
C PHE A 81 -1.43 8.15 17.53
N GLU A 82 -2.64 7.63 17.73
CA GLU A 82 -2.96 6.23 17.42
C GLU A 82 -2.89 5.96 15.92
N ILE A 83 -3.37 6.89 15.07
CA ILE A 83 -3.24 6.78 13.60
C ILE A 83 -1.77 6.80 13.20
N GLY A 84 -0.95 7.66 13.83
CA GLY A 84 0.50 7.69 13.64
C GLY A 84 1.15 6.35 14.01
N CYS A 85 0.78 5.76 15.15
CA CYS A 85 1.26 4.43 15.57
C CYS A 85 0.80 3.30 14.64
N ALA A 86 -0.46 3.33 14.17
CA ALA A 86 -0.97 2.36 13.21
C ALA A 86 -0.17 2.41 11.90
N ASN A 87 0.13 3.61 11.41
CA ASN A 87 0.98 3.80 10.24
C ASN A 87 2.44 3.41 10.51
N LEU A 88 2.95 3.55 11.74
CA LEU A 88 4.28 3.06 12.09
C LEU A 88 4.35 1.53 11.97
N CYS A 89 3.33 0.82 12.45
CA CYS A 89 3.21 -0.62 12.25
C CYS A 89 3.20 -0.99 10.76
N LEU A 90 2.40 -0.30 9.95
CA LEU A 90 2.37 -0.53 8.50
C LEU A 90 3.73 -0.25 7.85
N ALA A 91 4.38 0.86 8.16
CA ALA A 91 5.68 1.21 7.59
C ALA A 91 6.74 0.14 7.89
N VAL A 92 6.83 -0.33 9.14
CA VAL A 92 7.76 -1.39 9.55
C VAL A 92 7.52 -2.69 8.77
N LEU A 93 6.26 -3.12 8.69
CA LEU A 93 5.89 -4.33 7.95
C LEU A 93 6.15 -4.18 6.44
N ALA A 94 5.86 -3.01 5.88
CA ALA A 94 6.05 -2.71 4.47
C ALA A 94 7.52 -2.76 4.07
N PHE A 95 8.42 -2.17 4.87
CA PHE A 95 9.86 -2.27 4.62
C PHE A 95 10.38 -3.70 4.81
N ARG A 96 9.81 -4.47 5.74
CA ARG A 96 10.10 -5.90 5.86
C ARG A 96 9.69 -6.67 4.60
N ALA A 97 8.51 -6.40 4.05
CA ALA A 97 8.00 -6.98 2.80
C ALA A 97 8.83 -6.58 1.57
N ALA A 98 9.38 -5.36 1.56
CA ALA A 98 10.24 -4.86 0.49
C ALA A 98 11.67 -5.45 0.51
N SER A 99 12.06 -6.11 1.60
CA SER A 99 13.35 -6.78 1.72
C SER A 99 13.47 -7.98 0.78
N SER A 100 14.69 -8.23 0.27
CA SER A 100 15.01 -9.44 -0.50
C SER A 100 14.87 -10.73 0.30
N LYS A 101 14.82 -10.65 1.63
CA LYS A 101 14.59 -11.78 2.52
C LYS A 101 13.10 -12.09 2.72
N SER A 102 12.20 -11.34 2.08
CA SER A 102 10.76 -11.57 2.22
C SER A 102 10.25 -12.56 1.17
N ASN A 103 9.41 -13.50 1.60
CA ASN A 103 8.80 -14.49 0.73
C ASN A 103 7.33 -14.15 0.43
N ALA A 104 6.75 -14.86 -0.54
CA ALA A 104 5.40 -14.59 -1.00
C ALA A 104 4.31 -14.82 0.07
N ARG A 105 4.55 -15.68 1.08
CA ARG A 105 3.61 -15.87 2.21
C ARG A 105 3.64 -14.70 3.17
N GLU A 106 4.83 -14.23 3.54
CA GLU A 106 5.00 -13.06 4.39
C GLU A 106 4.37 -11.80 3.77
N ARG A 107 4.61 -11.58 2.47
CA ARG A 107 4.01 -10.46 1.73
C ARG A 107 2.49 -10.54 1.64
N LEU A 108 1.93 -11.75 1.49
CA LEU A 108 0.49 -11.96 1.53
C LEU A 108 -0.07 -11.61 2.91
N THR A 109 0.55 -12.09 3.99
CA THR A 109 0.12 -11.77 5.36
C THR A 109 0.17 -10.26 5.62
N ILE A 110 1.24 -9.59 5.19
CA ILE A 110 1.39 -8.15 5.35
C ILE A 110 0.35 -7.39 4.50
N GLY A 111 0.09 -7.84 3.27
CA GLY A 111 -0.96 -7.26 2.42
C GLY A 111 -2.36 -7.39 3.05
N LEU A 112 -2.67 -8.54 3.65
CA LEU A 112 -3.94 -8.73 4.38
C LEU A 112 -4.04 -7.84 5.62
N GLY A 113 -2.95 -7.73 6.40
CA GLY A 113 -2.90 -6.85 7.57
C GLY A 113 -3.05 -5.37 7.20
N ALA A 114 -2.38 -4.94 6.13
CA ALA A 114 -2.56 -3.60 5.56
C ALA A 114 -4.01 -3.39 5.10
N GLY A 115 -4.63 -4.41 4.48
CA GLY A 115 -6.04 -4.39 4.08
C GLY A 115 -7.00 -4.19 5.24
N MET A 116 -6.78 -4.84 6.39
CA MET A 116 -7.66 -4.66 7.57
C MET A 116 -7.70 -3.21 8.05
N PHE A 117 -6.57 -2.51 8.02
CA PHE A 117 -6.51 -1.10 8.39
C PHE A 117 -7.03 -0.20 7.26
N LEU A 118 -6.42 -0.29 6.06
CA LEU A 118 -6.70 0.63 4.96
C LEU A 118 -8.11 0.47 4.38
N TRP A 119 -8.62 -0.75 4.18
CA TRP A 119 -10.01 -0.92 3.74
C TRP A 119 -11.01 -0.55 4.84
N GLY A 120 -10.64 -0.71 6.12
CA GLY A 120 -11.43 -0.18 7.23
C GLY A 120 -11.52 1.35 7.20
N ALA A 121 -10.40 2.03 6.93
CA ALA A 121 -10.35 3.47 6.74
C ALA A 121 -11.16 3.92 5.52
N ASP A 122 -11.04 3.23 4.38
CA ASP A 122 -11.81 3.50 3.15
C ASP A 122 -13.33 3.41 3.38
N LEU A 123 -13.79 2.37 4.10
CA LEU A 123 -15.19 2.28 4.52
C LEU A 123 -15.61 3.44 5.43
N GLY A 124 -14.71 3.86 6.34
CA GLY A 124 -14.88 5.06 7.16
C GLY A 124 -15.04 6.31 6.31
N HIS A 125 -14.14 6.56 5.37
CA HIS A 125 -14.17 7.69 4.44
C HIS A 125 -15.49 7.72 3.65
N LEU A 126 -15.92 6.59 3.08
CA LEU A 126 -17.18 6.49 2.36
C LEU A 126 -18.39 6.77 3.27
N TYR A 127 -18.38 6.26 4.50
CA TYR A 127 -19.44 6.55 5.45
C TYR A 127 -19.52 8.05 5.80
N GLN A 128 -18.38 8.69 6.08
CA GLN A 128 -18.33 10.13 6.35
C GLN A 128 -18.81 10.94 5.13
N PHE A 129 -18.40 10.53 3.93
CA PHE A 129 -18.83 11.18 2.69
C PHE A 129 -20.34 11.12 2.49
N PHE A 130 -20.94 9.92 2.55
CA PHE A 130 -22.36 9.73 2.22
C PHE A 130 -23.30 10.14 3.35
N PHE A 131 -22.91 9.94 4.62
CA PHE A 131 -23.82 10.09 5.76
C PHE A 131 -23.51 11.28 6.67
N LYS A 132 -22.31 11.88 6.55
CA LYS A 132 -21.91 13.04 7.35
C LYS A 132 -21.61 14.29 6.51
N GLY A 133 -21.64 14.17 5.19
CA GLY A 133 -21.38 15.29 4.27
C GLY A 133 -19.94 15.79 4.33
N ASP A 134 -19.00 14.93 4.77
CA ASP A 134 -17.60 15.27 4.84
C ASP A 134 -16.95 15.10 3.47
N HIS A 135 -16.68 16.24 2.83
CA HIS A 135 -16.01 16.32 1.54
C HIS A 135 -14.61 16.93 1.67
N ALA A 136 -14.00 16.86 2.85
CA ALA A 136 -12.63 17.33 3.05
C ALA A 136 -11.67 16.63 2.07
N PRO A 137 -10.69 17.35 1.51
CA PRO A 137 -9.82 16.84 0.46
C PRO A 137 -8.96 15.65 0.92
N GLY A 138 -8.56 15.62 2.20
CA GLY A 138 -7.82 14.49 2.79
C GLY A 138 -8.71 13.30 3.17
N ASN A 139 -10.04 13.46 3.12
CA ASN A 139 -11.03 12.41 3.41
C ASN A 139 -11.64 11.82 2.14
N THR A 140 -11.22 12.30 0.97
CA THR A 140 -11.82 11.98 -0.33
C THR A 140 -10.76 11.84 -1.42
N GLY A 141 -11.17 11.36 -2.60
CA GLY A 141 -10.35 11.29 -3.81
C GLY A 141 -9.14 10.37 -3.66
N GLY A 142 -7.93 10.92 -3.63
CA GLY A 142 -6.70 10.12 -3.68
C GLY A 142 -6.55 9.13 -2.52
N VAL A 143 -7.00 9.48 -1.32
CA VAL A 143 -6.93 8.55 -0.18
C VAL A 143 -7.74 7.28 -0.42
N LEU A 144 -8.92 7.38 -1.05
CA LEU A 144 -9.77 6.23 -1.37
C LEU A 144 -9.08 5.26 -2.33
N LEU A 145 -8.43 5.81 -3.36
CA LEU A 145 -7.65 4.99 -4.30
C LEU A 145 -6.42 4.38 -3.63
N TYR A 146 -5.75 5.12 -2.75
CA TYR A 146 -4.59 4.63 -2.02
C TYR A 146 -4.96 3.45 -1.13
N ASP A 147 -6.01 3.61 -0.31
CA ASP A 147 -6.46 2.64 0.67
C ASP A 147 -6.98 1.36 0.00
N LEU A 148 -7.70 1.50 -1.12
CA LEU A 148 -8.19 0.38 -1.90
C LEU A 148 -7.05 -0.38 -2.61
N LEU A 149 -6.21 0.34 -3.36
CA LEU A 149 -5.30 -0.28 -4.33
C LEU A 149 -4.08 -0.93 -3.68
N ILE A 150 -3.53 -0.37 -2.61
CA ILE A 150 -2.27 -0.86 -2.05
C ILE A 150 -2.41 -2.29 -1.52
N PRO A 151 -3.35 -2.60 -0.60
CA PRO A 151 -3.54 -3.96 -0.13
C PRO A 151 -3.94 -4.89 -1.28
N ALA A 152 -4.85 -4.47 -2.16
CA ALA A 152 -5.35 -5.27 -3.26
C ALA A 152 -4.22 -5.72 -4.20
N VAL A 153 -3.35 -4.79 -4.61
CA VAL A 153 -2.22 -5.12 -5.49
C VAL A 153 -1.17 -5.94 -4.76
N MET A 154 -0.84 -5.63 -3.49
CA MET A 154 0.10 -6.45 -2.72
C MET A 154 -0.37 -7.91 -2.60
N ILE A 155 -1.65 -8.12 -2.26
CA ILE A 155 -2.27 -9.44 -2.18
C ILE A 155 -2.22 -10.14 -3.54
N ALA A 156 -2.64 -9.46 -4.62
CA ALA A 156 -2.66 -10.04 -5.96
C ALA A 156 -1.26 -10.47 -6.44
N LEU A 157 -0.24 -9.64 -6.22
CA LEU A 157 1.14 -9.95 -6.59
C LEU A 157 1.70 -11.11 -5.74
N ALA A 158 1.43 -11.12 -4.44
CA ALA A 158 1.87 -12.19 -3.55
C ALA A 158 1.22 -13.54 -3.89
N VAL A 159 -0.10 -13.57 -4.18
CA VAL A 159 -0.81 -14.77 -4.64
C VAL A 159 -0.22 -15.26 -5.96
N ARG A 160 0.06 -14.36 -6.90
CA ARG A 160 0.71 -14.72 -8.17
C ARG A 160 2.10 -15.33 -7.96
N ALA A 161 2.87 -14.81 -7.01
CA ALA A 161 4.20 -15.32 -6.68
C ALA A 161 4.12 -16.74 -6.09
N GLN A 162 3.23 -16.97 -5.12
CA GLN A 162 3.02 -18.29 -4.53
C GLN A 162 2.60 -19.34 -5.57
N ARG A 163 1.69 -18.99 -6.48
CA ARG A 163 1.25 -19.89 -7.56
C ARG A 163 2.41 -20.26 -8.48
N SER A 164 3.25 -19.28 -8.83
CA SER A 164 4.41 -19.51 -9.69
C SER A 164 5.44 -20.44 -9.03
N GLU A 165 5.72 -20.24 -7.74
CA GLU A 165 6.63 -21.10 -6.96
C GLU A 165 6.10 -22.53 -6.85
N ARG A 166 4.79 -22.71 -6.61
CA ARG A 166 4.16 -24.03 -6.52
C ARG A 166 4.23 -24.79 -7.84
N LEU A 167 3.99 -24.14 -8.98
CA LEU A 167 4.05 -24.80 -10.29
C LEU A 167 5.46 -25.31 -10.61
N VAL A 168 6.50 -24.54 -10.25
CA VAL A 168 7.89 -24.95 -10.43
C VAL A 168 8.21 -26.19 -9.59
N LEU A 169 7.74 -26.25 -8.34
CA LEU A 169 7.94 -27.40 -7.46
C LEU A 169 7.26 -28.66 -8.01
N LEU A 170 6.03 -28.55 -8.50
CA LEU A 170 5.29 -29.68 -9.08
C LEU A 170 5.99 -30.21 -10.33
N ALA A 171 6.37 -29.34 -11.27
CA ALA A 171 7.10 -29.73 -12.46
C ALA A 171 8.44 -30.42 -12.15
N GLY A 172 9.18 -29.92 -11.14
CA GLY A 172 10.42 -30.56 -10.68
C GLY A 172 10.19 -31.95 -10.08
N SER A 173 9.10 -32.13 -9.32
CA SER A 173 8.76 -33.43 -8.73
C SER A 173 8.37 -34.48 -9.78
N GLU A 174 7.68 -34.07 -10.86
CA GLU A 174 7.33 -34.96 -11.96
C GLU A 174 8.57 -35.42 -12.75
N VAL A 175 9.51 -34.50 -13.01
CA VAL A 175 10.77 -34.83 -13.68
C VAL A 175 11.60 -35.81 -12.84
N ALA A 176 11.71 -35.57 -11.53
CA ALA A 176 12.41 -36.48 -10.63
C ALA A 176 11.76 -37.87 -10.58
N ALA A 177 10.43 -37.93 -10.52
CA ALA A 177 9.69 -39.20 -10.52
C ALA A 177 9.84 -40.00 -11.82
N ARG A 178 10.00 -39.34 -12.97
CA ARG A 178 10.24 -40.00 -14.27
C ARG A 178 11.69 -40.47 -14.47
N ALA A 179 12.63 -39.98 -13.66
CA ALA A 179 14.04 -40.34 -13.75
C ALA A 179 14.41 -41.54 -12.85
N MET A 180 13.47 -42.02 -12.03
CA MET A 180 13.57 -43.22 -11.20
C MET A 180 12.93 -44.42 -11.90
#